data_AF-A0A833MY71-F1
#
_entry.id   AF-A0A833MY71-F1
#
_cell.length_a   1.000
_cell.length_b   1.000
_cell.length_c   1.000
_cell.angle_alpha   90.00
_cell.angle_beta   90.00
_cell.angle_gamma   90.00
#
_symmetry.space_group_name_H-M   'P 1'
#
loop_
_entity.id
_entity.type
_entity.pdbx_description
1 polymer ?
#
loop_
_entity_poly.entity_id
_entity_poly.type
_entity_poly.pdbx_seq_one_letter_code
_entity_poly.pdbx_strand_id
1 'polypeptide(L)'
;MPRSQSRPPHPGRTPAERRALDAIGCGDTLPAMHPKVRRNLLDAGLIEQTGTTARRDALGPYEVPQYEMPIPVHMQWCSAVAAADDEMAEFTATDPISA
;
A
#
# COMPACT_ATOMS: atom_id res chain seq x y z
N MET A 1 -21.87 -18.79 -10.80
CA MET A 1 -21.86 -17.45 -10.17
C MET A 1 -20.63 -16.70 -10.67
N PRO A 2 -20.74 -15.77 -11.64
CA PRO A 2 -19.59 -14.95 -12.02
C PRO A 2 -19.21 -14.05 -10.85
N ARG A 3 -17.93 -14.06 -10.45
CA ARG A 3 -17.42 -13.16 -9.39
C ARG A 3 -17.49 -11.73 -9.90
N SER A 4 -18.12 -10.86 -9.12
CA SER A 4 -18.31 -9.42 -9.34
C SER A 4 -17.00 -8.78 -9.81
N GLN A 5 -17.05 -8.13 -10.98
CA GLN A 5 -15.92 -7.54 -11.70
C GLN A 5 -15.66 -6.06 -11.31
N SER A 6 -15.84 -5.65 -10.07
CA SER A 6 -15.82 -4.21 -9.73
C SER A 6 -14.75 -3.76 -8.75
N ARG A 7 -13.80 -4.63 -8.35
CA ARG A 7 -12.66 -4.16 -7.55
C ARG A 7 -11.69 -3.43 -8.47
N PRO A 8 -11.38 -2.14 -8.24
CA PRO A 8 -10.32 -1.46 -8.98
C PRO A 8 -9.03 -2.27 -8.86
N PRO A 9 -8.26 -2.44 -9.95
CA PRO A 9 -7.02 -3.21 -9.90
C PRO A 9 -6.06 -2.54 -8.94
N HIS A 10 -5.76 -3.19 -7.81
CA HIS A 10 -4.74 -2.71 -6.90
C HIS A 10 -3.37 -2.68 -7.62
N PRO A 11 -2.60 -1.58 -7.58
CA PRO A 11 -1.37 -1.44 -8.35
C PRO A 11 -0.32 -2.51 -8.02
N GLY A 12 -0.21 -2.89 -6.74
CA GLY A 12 0.60 -4.02 -6.28
C GLY A 12 0.11 -5.39 -6.76
N ARG A 13 0.97 -6.12 -7.48
CA ARG A 13 0.63 -7.42 -8.08
C ARG A 13 0.71 -8.56 -7.07
N THR A 14 1.71 -8.53 -6.18
CA THR A 14 1.90 -9.54 -5.11
C THR A 14 1.41 -9.06 -3.75
N PRO A 15 1.08 -9.96 -2.79
CA PRO A 15 0.69 -9.56 -1.44
C PRO A 15 1.73 -8.69 -0.70
N ALA A 16 3.03 -8.94 -0.95
CA ALA A 16 4.11 -8.18 -0.34
C ALA A 16 4.20 -6.76 -0.94
N GLU A 17 4.01 -6.62 -2.25
CA GLU A 17 3.92 -5.32 -2.91
C GLU A 17 2.69 -4.53 -2.45
N ARG A 18 1.54 -5.20 -2.26
CA ARG A 18 0.33 -4.56 -1.71
C ARG A 18 0.58 -3.98 -0.33
N ARG A 19 1.11 -4.78 0.60
CA ARG A 19 1.43 -4.31 1.97
C ARG A 19 2.40 -3.14 1.99
N ALA A 20 3.39 -3.13 1.10
CA ALA A 20 4.32 -2.02 0.99
C ALA A 20 3.63 -0.75 0.48
N LEU A 21 2.74 -0.87 -0.52
CA LEU A 21 1.95 0.25 -1.02
C LEU A 21 0.92 0.74 -0.01
N ASP A 22 0.30 -0.14 0.77
CA ASP A 22 -0.61 0.23 1.85
C ASP A 22 0.11 1.04 2.93
N ALA A 23 1.33 0.62 3.32
CA ALA A 23 2.13 1.37 4.28
C ALA A 23 2.48 2.77 3.75
N ILE A 24 2.98 2.86 2.51
CA ILE A 24 3.35 4.15 1.88
C ILE A 24 2.12 5.04 1.68
N GLY A 25 1.00 4.47 1.23
CA GLY A 25 -0.26 5.18 1.03
C GLY A 25 -0.83 5.76 2.32
N CYS A 26 -0.59 5.09 3.46
CA CYS A 26 -0.93 5.57 4.79
C CYS A 26 0.10 6.54 5.41
N GLY A 27 1.14 6.93 4.66
CA GLY A 27 2.14 7.92 5.09
C GLY A 27 3.42 7.34 5.69
N ASP A 28 3.63 6.02 5.69
CA ASP A 28 4.91 5.44 6.06
C ASP A 28 5.92 5.57 4.91
N THR A 29 6.80 6.55 4.99
CA THR A 29 7.85 6.79 3.98
C THR A 29 9.06 5.86 4.11
N LEU A 30 9.12 5.03 5.16
CA LEU A 30 10.23 4.09 5.43
C LEU A 30 9.73 2.65 5.70
N PRO A 31 8.89 2.04 4.83
CA PRO A 31 8.35 0.73 5.13
C PRO A 31 9.43 -0.35 5.07
N ALA A 32 9.39 -1.26 6.04
CA ALA A 32 10.23 -2.45 6.03
C ALA A 32 9.77 -3.40 4.90
N MET A 33 10.51 -3.42 3.79
CA MET A 33 10.21 -4.27 2.64
C MET A 33 11.44 -5.01 2.12
N HIS A 34 11.21 -6.20 1.57
CA HIS A 34 12.27 -7.03 0.99
C HIS A 34 12.91 -6.32 -0.23
N PRO A 35 14.24 -6.39 -0.45
CA PRO A 35 14.91 -5.69 -1.54
C PRO A 35 14.35 -5.98 -2.94
N LYS A 36 13.85 -7.21 -3.16
CA LYS A 36 13.17 -7.61 -4.41
C LYS A 36 11.85 -6.85 -4.63
N VAL A 37 11.05 -6.70 -3.57
CA VAL A 37 9.77 -5.97 -3.62
C VAL A 37 10.04 -4.51 -3.93
N ARG A 38 10.99 -3.89 -3.21
CA ARG A 38 11.43 -2.52 -3.46
C ARG A 38 11.81 -2.30 -4.93
N ARG A 39 12.65 -3.18 -5.48
CA ARG A 39 13.09 -3.07 -6.88
C ARG A 39 11.91 -3.17 -7.85
N ASN A 40 11.04 -4.16 -7.67
CA ASN A 40 9.86 -4.32 -8.52
C ASN A 40 8.95 -3.09 -8.48
N LEU A 41 8.73 -2.49 -7.30
CA LEU A 41 7.88 -1.30 -7.16
C LEU A 41 8.50 -0.07 -7.84
N LEU A 42 9.81 0.12 -7.70
CA LEU A 42 10.56 1.20 -8.38
C LEU A 42 10.56 1.00 -9.90
N ASP A 43 10.89 -0.20 -10.38
CA ASP A 43 10.94 -0.52 -11.82
C ASP A 43 9.56 -0.40 -12.48
N ALA A 44 8.49 -0.68 -11.73
CA ALA A 44 7.11 -0.53 -12.18
C ALA A 44 6.58 0.92 -12.08
N GLY A 45 7.37 1.85 -11.53
CA GLY A 45 6.96 3.25 -11.32
C GLY A 45 5.83 3.42 -10.31
N LEU A 46 5.66 2.46 -9.39
CA LEU A 46 4.61 2.49 -8.37
C LEU A 46 5.03 3.30 -7.14
N ILE A 47 6.33 3.44 -6.91
CA ILE A 47 6.92 4.28 -5.87
C ILE A 47 8.12 5.01 -6.45
N GLU A 48 8.48 6.12 -5.83
CA GLU A 48 9.68 6.89 -6.14
C GLU A 48 10.49 7.18 -4.88
N GLN A 49 11.81 7.32 -5.03
CA GLN A 49 12.69 7.68 -3.92
C GLN A 49 12.77 9.20 -3.80
N THR A 50 12.16 9.77 -2.76
CA THR A 50 12.07 11.24 -2.56
C THR A 50 13.16 11.81 -1.66
N GLY A 51 13.89 10.95 -0.93
CA GLY A 51 14.97 11.41 -0.07
C GLY A 51 15.73 10.29 0.63
N THR A 52 16.55 10.69 1.59
CA THR A 52 17.24 9.81 2.53
C THR A 52 17.08 10.35 3.96
N THR A 53 16.96 9.45 4.92
CA THR A 53 16.97 9.75 6.36
C THR A 53 18.18 9.12 6.99
N ALA A 54 18.97 9.91 7.71
CA ALA A 54 20.02 9.38 8.55
C ALA A 54 19.41 8.70 9.79
N ARG A 55 19.72 7.42 9.98
CA ARG A 55 19.49 6.67 11.21
C ARG A 55 20.83 6.31 11.85
N ARG A 56 20.79 5.84 13.09
CA ARG A 56 21.99 5.44 13.83
C ARG A 56 21.80 4.05 14.41
N ASP A 57 22.76 3.18 14.19
CA ASP A 57 22.87 1.88 14.84
C ASP A 57 24.14 1.81 15.73
N ALA A 58 24.44 0.62 16.25
CA ALA A 58 25.62 0.38 17.08
C ALA A 58 26.96 0.52 16.33
N LEU A 59 26.95 0.49 14.99
CA LEU A 59 28.12 0.58 14.13
C LEU A 59 28.32 2.00 13.57
N GLY A 60 27.30 2.86 13.59
CA GLY A 60 27.41 4.26 13.21
C GLY A 60 26.11 4.85 12.64
N PRO A 61 26.16 6.10 12.14
CA PRO A 61 25.09 6.64 11.33
C PRO A 61 25.05 5.95 9.96
N TYR A 62 23.85 5.63 9.47
CA TYR A 62 23.60 5.08 8.14
C TYR A 62 22.39 5.75 7.50
N GLU A 63 22.36 5.79 6.17
CA GLU A 63 21.26 6.42 5.43
C GLU A 63 20.21 5.39 5.02
N VAL A 64 18.94 5.73 5.21
CA VAL A 64 17.79 4.94 4.77
C VAL A 64 17.02 5.71 3.71
N PRO A 65 16.78 5.13 2.53
CA PRO A 65 16.01 5.79 1.49
C PRO A 65 14.53 5.92 1.89
N GLN A 66 13.95 7.10 1.64
CA GLN A 66 12.53 7.37 1.78
C GLN A 66 11.80 7.15 0.47
N TYR A 67 10.58 6.64 0.55
CA TYR A 67 9.73 6.34 -0.59
C TYR A 67 8.38 7.01 -0.50
N GLU A 68 7.91 7.51 -1.63
CA GLU A 68 6.57 8.05 -1.78
C GLU A 68 5.88 7.44 -3.00
N MET A 69 4.56 7.53 -3.02
CA MET A 69 3.73 7.06 -4.11
C MET A 69 3.39 8.24 -5.03
N PRO A 70 3.70 8.17 -6.33
CA PRO A 70 3.30 9.22 -7.26
C PRO A 70 1.79 9.44 -7.22
N ILE A 71 1.33 10.71 -7.35
CA ILE A 71 -0.09 11.08 -7.22
C ILE A 71 -1.03 10.19 -8.05
N PRO A 72 -0.76 9.87 -9.34
CA PRO A 72 -1.64 9.00 -10.11
C PRO A 72 -1.77 7.59 -9.52
N VAL A 73 -0.69 7.05 -8.96
CA VAL A 73 -0.67 5.74 -8.31
C VAL A 73 -1.40 5.79 -6.97
N HIS A 74 -1.22 6.87 -6.21
CA HIS A 74 -1.96 7.11 -4.97
C HIS A 74 -3.47 7.16 -5.20
N MET A 75 -3.93 7.85 -6.25
CA MET A 75 -5.36 7.87 -6.60
C MET A 75 -5.90 6.48 -6.96
N GLN A 76 -5.11 5.67 -7.70
CA GLN A 76 -5.49 4.28 -8.02
C GLN A 76 -5.55 3.42 -6.75
N TRP A 77 -4.56 3.54 -5.88
CA TRP A 77 -4.54 2.85 -4.59
C TRP A 77 -5.74 3.27 -3.71
N CYS A 78 -5.98 4.57 -3.54
CA CYS A 78 -7.13 5.10 -2.80
C CYS A 78 -8.46 4.54 -3.31
N SER A 79 -8.63 4.47 -4.64
CA SER A 79 -9.85 3.89 -5.22
C SER A 79 -10.01 2.40 -4.88
N ALA A 80 -8.92 1.65 -4.84
CA ALA A 80 -8.92 0.21 -4.55
C ALA A 80 -9.14 -0.08 -3.06
N VAL A 81 -8.64 0.77 -2.16
CA VAL A 81 -8.86 0.68 -0.71
C VAL A 81 -10.26 1.12 -0.33
N ALA A 82 -10.76 2.24 -0.86
CA ALA A 82 -12.13 2.71 -0.61
C ALA A 82 -13.17 1.65 -1.04
N ALA A 83 -12.97 1.01 -2.19
CA ALA A 83 -13.83 -0.09 -2.63
C ALA A 83 -13.78 -1.32 -1.69
N ALA A 84 -12.70 -1.51 -0.92
CA ALA A 84 -12.59 -2.59 0.06
C ALA A 84 -13.32 -2.28 1.37
N ASP A 85 -13.34 -1.01 1.78
CA ASP A 85 -13.99 -0.57 3.01
C ASP A 85 -15.52 -0.54 2.89
N ASP A 86 -16.05 -0.15 1.72
CA ASP A 86 -17.51 -0.12 1.48
C ASP A 86 -18.15 -1.53 1.57
N GLU A 87 -17.47 -2.58 1.08
CA GLU A 87 -17.96 -3.97 1.17
C GLU A 87 -18.00 -4.48 2.63
N MET A 88 -17.14 -3.97 3.51
CA MET A 88 -17.14 -4.32 4.94
C MET A 88 -18.23 -3.57 5.72
N ALA A 89 -18.58 -2.35 5.30
CA ALA A 89 -19.69 -1.59 5.87
C ALA A 89 -21.04 -2.24 5.56
N GLU A 90 -21.24 -2.74 4.34
CA GLU A 90 -22.50 -3.37 3.89
C GLU A 90 -22.82 -4.67 4.63
N PHE A 91 -21.81 -5.44 5.05
CA PHE A 91 -22.00 -6.68 5.81
C PHE A 91 -22.44 -6.46 7.27
N THR A 92 -22.06 -5.33 7.88
CA THR A 92 -22.40 -5.05 9.29
C THR A 92 -23.80 -4.46 9.51
N ALA A 93 -24.49 -4.06 8.43
CA ALA A 93 -25.82 -3.47 8.51
C ALA A 93 -26.98 -4.49 8.50
N THR A 94 -26.70 -5.78 8.32
CA THR A 94 -27.72 -6.84 8.15
C THR A 94 -27.69 -7.86 9.30
N ASP A 95 -27.76 -7.39 10.54
CA ASP A 95 -28.15 -8.24 11.68
C ASP A 95 -29.31 -7.59 12.46
N PRO A 96 -30.57 -7.87 12.09
CA PRO A 96 -31.67 -7.71 13.01
C PRO A 96 -31.64 -8.89 14.00
N ILE A 97 -30.86 -8.78 15.08
CA ILE A 97 -31.11 -9.61 16.27
C ILE A 97 -32.40 -9.09 16.91
N SER A 98 -33.53 -9.58 16.38
CA SER A 98 -34.78 -9.68 17.11
C SER A 98 -34.78 -11.01 17.87
N ALA A 99 -34.65 -10.92 19.19
CA ALA A 99 -35.20 -11.88 20.15
C ALA A 99 -35.41 -11.17 21.48
#